data_AF-A0A924GFX6-F1
#
_entry.id   AF-A0A924GFX6-F1
#
_cell.length_a   1.000
_cell.length_b   1.000
_cell.length_c   1.000
_cell.angle_alpha   90.00
_cell.angle_beta   90.00
_cell.angle_gamma   90.00
#
_symmetry.space_group_name_H-M   'P 1'
#
loop_
_entity.id
_entity.type
_entity.pdbx_description
1 polymer ?
#
loop_
_entity_poly.entity_id
_entity_poly.type
_entity_poly.pdbx_seq_one_letter_code
_entity_poly.pdbx_strand_id
1 'polypeptide(L)'
;CPNPEGAFYVYPDVTGLLGREWGGVTPTTSLELADLILEQADVAVVPGEAFGPSGYLRLSYALGDDALLEGVQRLQKLFGA
;
A
#
# COMPACT_ATOMS: atom_id res chain seq x y z
N CYS A 1 1.10 -13.10 2.35
CA CYS A 1 1.21 -12.20 3.52
C CYS A 1 1.03 -13.02 4.79
N PRO A 2 1.92 -12.92 5.78
CA PRO A 2 1.67 -13.53 7.09
C PRO A 2 0.45 -12.87 7.74
N ASN A 3 -0.36 -13.68 8.42
CA ASN A 3 -1.54 -13.19 9.13
C ASN A 3 -1.08 -12.54 10.45
N PRO A 4 -1.47 -11.28 10.75
CA PRO A 4 -1.00 -10.61 11.97
C PRO A 4 -1.58 -11.30 13.23
N GLU A 5 -0.74 -11.54 14.23
CA GLU A 5 -1.12 -12.16 15.52
C GLU A 5 -1.59 -11.12 16.57
N GLY A 6 -1.58 -9.82 16.22
CA GLY A 6 -2.00 -8.71 17.09
C GLY A 6 -1.82 -7.33 16.45
N ALA A 7 -2.22 -6.27 17.18
CA ALA A 7 -2.28 -4.87 16.73
C ALA A 7 -3.33 -4.60 15.62
N PHE A 8 -3.26 -3.42 15.00
CA PHE A 8 -4.23 -2.93 13.99
C PHE A 8 -3.54 -2.64 12.63
N TYR A 9 -2.45 -3.36 12.33
CA TYR A 9 -1.62 -3.10 11.16
C TYR A 9 -1.27 -4.39 10.41
N VAL A 10 -1.29 -4.33 9.09
CA VAL A 10 -0.70 -5.35 8.20
C VAL A 10 0.51 -4.78 7.48
N TYR A 11 1.49 -5.65 7.22
CA TYR A 11 2.71 -5.36 6.47
C TYR A 11 2.79 -6.21 5.19
N PRO A 12 2.06 -5.87 4.12
CA PRO A 12 2.24 -6.52 2.82
C PRO A 12 3.61 -6.22 2.21
N ASP A 13 4.19 -7.23 1.57
CA ASP A 13 5.33 -7.09 0.67
C ASP A 13 4.83 -6.52 -0.67
N VAL A 14 5.42 -5.40 -1.08
CA VAL A 14 5.10 -4.68 -2.33
C VAL A 14 6.27 -4.67 -3.31
N THR A 15 7.34 -5.42 -3.05
CA THR A 15 8.51 -5.49 -3.95
C THR A 15 8.14 -5.89 -5.38
N GLY A 16 7.09 -6.71 -5.55
CA GLY A 16 6.58 -7.08 -6.87
C GLY A 16 5.90 -5.96 -7.66
N LEU A 17 5.52 -4.86 -7.00
CA LEU A 17 4.95 -3.65 -7.63
C LEU A 17 6.02 -2.62 -7.97
N LEU A 18 7.18 -2.67 -7.31
CA LEU A 18 8.30 -1.76 -7.57
C LEU A 18 8.96 -2.06 -8.92
N GLY A 19 9.44 -1.01 -9.59
CA GLY A 19 10.07 -1.10 -10.91
C GLY A 19 9.11 -1.40 -12.06
N ARG A 20 7.79 -1.33 -11.82
CA ARG A 20 6.75 -1.41 -12.85
C ARG A 20 6.10 -0.06 -13.05
N GLU A 21 5.67 0.23 -14.27
CA GLU A 21 4.95 1.46 -14.58
C GLU A 21 3.48 1.33 -14.19
N TRP A 22 3.00 2.27 -13.37
CA TRP A 22 1.61 2.38 -12.92
C TRP A 22 1.11 3.80 -13.21
N GLY A 23 0.18 3.93 -14.15
CA GLY A 23 -0.38 5.24 -14.51
C GLY A 23 0.67 6.26 -14.98
N GLY A 24 1.74 5.79 -15.65
CA GLY A 24 2.84 6.64 -16.14
C GLY A 24 3.92 6.97 -15.10
N VAL A 25 3.84 6.43 -13.89
CA VAL A 25 4.87 6.57 -12.85
C VAL A 25 5.48 5.21 -12.56
N THR A 26 6.81 5.14 -12.43
CA THR A 26 7.52 3.91 -12.09
C THR A 26 8.13 4.03 -10.69
N PRO A 27 7.40 3.62 -9.62
CA PRO A 27 7.92 3.68 -8.28
C PRO A 27 9.05 2.66 -8.09
N THR A 28 10.19 3.13 -7.59
CA THR A 28 11.38 2.33 -7.28
C THR A 28 11.55 2.09 -5.78
N THR A 29 10.89 2.90 -4.95
CA THR A 29 10.92 2.81 -3.48
C THR A 29 9.52 2.67 -2.89
N SER A 30 9.44 2.24 -1.63
CA SER A 30 8.14 2.13 -0.93
C SER A 30 7.51 3.49 -0.66
N LEU A 31 8.32 4.54 -0.52
CA LEU A 31 7.88 5.93 -0.43
C LEU A 31 7.22 6.39 -1.74
N GLU A 32 7.89 6.22 -2.88
CA GLU A 32 7.33 6.60 -4.19
C GLU A 32 6.04 5.84 -4.49
N LEU A 33 5.95 4.56 -4.09
CA LEU A 33 4.73 3.78 -4.22
C LEU A 33 3.60 4.34 -3.33
N ALA A 34 3.92 4.76 -2.11
CA ALA A 34 2.95 5.35 -1.19
C ALA A 34 2.39 6.68 -1.72
N ASP A 35 3.25 7.53 -2.28
CA ASP A 35 2.85 8.79 -2.91
C ASP A 35 1.97 8.54 -4.14
N LEU A 36 2.33 7.57 -4.98
CA LEU A 36 1.52 7.17 -6.14
C LEU A 36 0.12 6.70 -5.73
N ILE A 37 0.03 5.87 -4.69
CA ILE A 37 -1.25 5.39 -4.15
C ILE A 37 -2.09 6.56 -3.64
N LEU A 38 -1.47 7.52 -2.96
CA LEU A 38 -2.17 8.71 -2.47
C LEU A 38 -2.68 9.57 -3.64
N GLU A 39 -1.86 9.83 -4.65
CA GLU A 39 -2.21 10.68 -5.79
C GLU A 39 -3.24 10.05 -6.73
N GLN A 40 -3.13 8.74 -7.01
CA GLN A 40 -4.00 8.08 -8.00
C GLN A 40 -5.23 7.40 -7.39
N ALA A 41 -5.13 6.95 -6.13
CA ALA A 41 -6.20 6.21 -5.47
C ALA A 41 -6.81 6.95 -4.27
N ASP A 42 -6.30 8.13 -3.88
CA ASP A 42 -6.75 8.86 -2.69
C ASP A 42 -6.71 7.98 -1.43
N VAL A 43 -5.72 7.09 -1.32
CA VAL A 43 -5.52 6.21 -0.16
C VAL A 43 -4.19 6.56 0.51
N ALA A 44 -4.24 7.00 1.77
CA ALA A 44 -3.04 7.26 2.55
C ALA A 44 -2.47 5.94 3.10
N VAL A 45 -1.24 5.59 2.71
CA VAL A 45 -0.52 4.42 3.21
C VAL A 45 0.83 4.86 3.78
N VAL A 46 1.35 4.08 4.74
CA VAL A 46 2.64 4.41 5.37
C VAL A 46 3.75 3.58 4.73
N PRO A 47 4.82 4.19 4.21
CA PRO A 47 5.95 3.45 3.63
C PRO A 47 6.65 2.64 4.72
N GLY A 48 6.99 1.40 4.40
CA GLY A 48 7.71 0.50 5.29
C GLY A 48 9.14 0.95 5.57
N GLU A 49 9.75 1.75 4.68
CA GLU A 49 11.07 2.37 4.89
C GLU A 49 11.15 3.21 6.17
N ALA A 50 10.03 3.75 6.64
CA ALA A 50 9.98 4.49 7.90
C ALA A 50 10.11 3.59 9.16
N PHE A 51 9.93 2.27 9.01
CA PHE A 51 9.84 1.32 10.12
C PHE A 51 10.66 0.02 9.93
N GLY A 52 11.29 -0.19 8.77
CA GLY A 52 11.95 -1.45 8.43
C GLY A 52 12.53 -1.49 7.00
N PRO A 53 12.72 -2.69 6.43
CA PRO A 53 13.32 -2.84 5.10
C PRO A 53 12.45 -2.21 4.00
N SER A 54 13.12 -1.66 2.99
CA SER A 54 12.47 -1.15 1.78
C SER A 54 11.70 -2.26 1.06
N GLY A 55 10.54 -1.92 0.49
CA GLY A 55 9.67 -2.88 -0.21
C GLY A 55 8.45 -3.38 0.57
N TYR A 56 8.14 -2.79 1.73
CA TYR A 56 6.91 -3.08 2.48
C TYR A 56 6.06 -1.82 2.62
N LEU A 57 4.75 -2.00 2.81
CA LEU A 57 3.83 -0.93 3.22
C LEU A 57 3.19 -1.30 4.55
N ARG A 58 2.85 -0.30 5.36
CA ARG A 58 2.03 -0.47 6.56
C ARG A 58 0.62 0.05 6.30
N LEU A 59 -0.34 -0.85 6.36
CA LEU A 59 -1.77 -0.51 6.26
C LEU A 59 -2.40 -0.67 7.64
N SER A 60 -3.19 0.31 8.05
CA SER A 60 -3.98 0.23 9.28
C SER A 60 -5.40 -0.23 8.97
N TYR A 61 -5.91 -1.18 9.75
CA TYR A 61 -7.31 -1.61 9.72
C TYR A 61 -8.09 -1.14 10.97
N ALA A 62 -7.64 -0.06 11.62
CA ALA A 62 -8.33 0.54 12.77
C ALA A 62 -9.55 1.41 12.39
N LEU A 63 -9.97 1.38 11.13
CA LEU A 63 -11.09 2.14 10.59
C LEU A 63 -12.35 1.27 10.50
N GLY A 64 -13.51 1.88 10.23
CA GLY A 64 -14.75 1.14 9.98
C GLY A 64 -14.70 0.32 8.68
N ASP A 65 -15.45 -0.79 8.65
CA ASP A 65 -15.43 -1.76 7.54
C ASP A 65 -15.70 -1.12 6.16
N ASP A 66 -16.61 -0.13 6.08
CA ASP A 66 -16.93 0.56 4.83
C ASP A 66 -15.73 1.31 4.25
N ALA A 67 -14.97 2.01 5.10
CA ALA A 67 -13.78 2.75 4.69
C ALA A 67 -12.64 1.80 4.28
N LEU A 68 -12.52 0.66 4.96
CA LEU A 68 -11.55 -0.37 4.59
C LEU A 68 -11.90 -1.00 3.25
N LEU A 69 -13.17 -1.34 3.03
CA LEU A 69 -13.64 -1.90 1.77
C LEU A 69 -13.39 -0.94 0.61
N GLU A 70 -13.71 0.34 0.79
CA GLU A 70 -13.46 1.37 -0.22
C GLU A 70 -11.96 1.50 -0.54
N GLY A 71 -11.11 1.60 0.48
CA GLY A 71 -9.65 1.68 0.28
C GLY A 71 -9.09 0.48 -0.49
N VAL A 72 -9.51 -0.73 -0.13
CA VAL A 72 -9.09 -1.96 -0.83
C VAL A 72 -9.58 -1.97 -2.29
N GLN A 73 -10.82 -1.56 -2.55
CA GLN A 73 -11.35 -1.48 -3.91
C GLN A 73 -10.58 -0.47 -4.79
N ARG A 74 -10.18 0.68 -4.23
CA ARG A 74 -9.38 1.66 -4.96
C ARG A 74 -7.98 1.12 -5.28
N LEU A 75 -7.34 0.43 -4.33
CA LEU A 75 -6.07 -0.26 -4.55
C LEU A 75 -6.19 -1.37 -5.61
N GLN A 76 -7.27 -2.14 -5.59
CA GLN A 76 -7.53 -3.17 -6.62
C GLN A 76 -7.72 -2.56 -8.02
N LYS A 77 -8.36 -1.40 -8.13
CA LYS A 77 -8.49 -0.72 -9.43
C LYS A 77 -7.13 -0.22 -9.96
N LEU A 78 -6.25 0.19 -9.06
CA LEU A 78 -4.91 0.69 -9.40
C LEU A 78 -3.96 -0.44 -9.81
N PHE A 79 -3.93 -1.55 -9.08
CA PHE A 79 -2.95 -2.64 -9.26
C PHE A 79 -3.52 -3.94 -9.86
N GLY A 80 -4.83 -4.05 -10.06
CA GLY A 80 -5.50 -5.26 -10.54
C GLY A 80 -5.57 -5.41 -12.06
N ALA A 81 -4.84 -4.56 -12.82
CA ALA A 81 -4.72 -4.63 -14.28
C ALA A 81 -3.60 -5.58 -14.72
#